data_AF-A0A6P1TAM2-F1
#
_entry.id   AF-A0A6P1TAM2-F1
#
_cell.length_a   1.000
_cell.length_b   1.000
_cell.length_c   1.000
_cell.angle_alpha   90.00
_cell.angle_beta   90.00
_cell.angle_gamma   90.00
#
_symmetry.space_group_name_H-M   'P 1'
#
loop_
_entity.id
_entity.type
_entity.pdbx_description
1 polymer ?
#
loop_
_entity_poly.entity_id
_entity_poly.type
_entity_poly.pdbx_seq_one_letter_code
_entity_poly.pdbx_strand_id
1 'polypeptide(L)'
;MNQNILSTGAVPISLALIGIYSQDLGNQSNGFARKPENNESIANRAKLFRSNSIYKQKDKNLVRFSLSRSFDPTVQITVSIDDGNMQIESLSIGMSQANEIGKSKIVNVDREYLSQIRTLIKTEYLTSEKEESDAGLDGAIWEIEVTWEGEYYFHSVWSPSSGPEYKLGYALFSRASRYVSLGELY
;
A
#
# COMPACT_ATOMS: atom_id res chain seq x y z
N MET A 1 54.06 21.66 -43.96
CA MET A 1 54.74 20.35 -44.17
C MET A 1 54.34 19.47 -42.99
N ASN A 2 53.29 18.67 -43.12
CA ASN A 2 53.31 17.20 -43.38
C ASN A 2 54.33 16.48 -42.46
N GLN A 3 53.98 15.52 -41.61
CA GLN A 3 53.27 14.28 -41.95
C GLN A 3 52.50 13.64 -40.76
N ASN A 4 51.40 12.97 -41.11
CA ASN A 4 50.62 11.97 -40.37
C ASN A 4 51.44 10.73 -39.99
N ILE A 5 51.10 10.03 -38.90
CA ILE A 5 50.87 8.56 -38.88
C ILE A 5 49.77 8.21 -37.84
N LEU A 6 48.92 7.27 -38.25
CA LEU A 6 47.69 6.73 -37.66
C LEU A 6 47.85 5.77 -36.47
N SER A 7 46.68 5.50 -35.86
CA SER A 7 46.21 4.49 -34.89
C SER A 7 47.07 3.22 -34.67
N THR A 8 46.98 2.49 -33.54
CA THR A 8 45.85 1.63 -33.13
C THR A 8 46.25 0.87 -31.85
N GLY A 9 45.35 0.80 -30.85
CA GLY A 9 45.13 -0.34 -29.94
C GLY A 9 46.19 -0.76 -28.91
N ALA A 10 45.88 -0.58 -27.63
CA ALA A 10 45.81 -1.67 -26.63
C ALA A 10 45.46 -1.11 -25.23
N VAL A 11 44.26 -1.41 -24.74
CA VAL A 11 43.90 -1.39 -23.32
C VAL A 11 44.67 -2.52 -22.63
N PRO A 12 45.34 -2.28 -21.49
CA PRO A 12 44.92 -3.03 -20.29
C PRO A 12 44.98 -2.25 -18.96
N ILE A 13 43.93 -2.46 -18.16
CA ILE A 13 43.99 -2.76 -16.71
C ILE A 13 44.43 -1.61 -15.78
N SER A 14 43.44 -0.80 -15.38
CA SER A 14 43.45 -0.13 -14.08
C SER A 14 42.69 -1.00 -13.07
N LEU A 15 43.40 -1.88 -12.37
CA LEU A 15 42.81 -2.74 -11.32
C LEU A 15 43.69 -2.86 -10.07
N ALA A 16 44.52 -1.85 -9.80
CA ALA A 16 45.47 -1.88 -8.68
C ALA A 16 45.39 -0.68 -7.74
N LEU A 17 44.24 0.01 -7.64
CA LEU A 17 44.03 1.09 -6.67
C LEU A 17 42.73 0.99 -5.85
N ILE A 18 42.01 -0.15 -5.92
CA ILE A 18 40.86 -0.41 -5.04
C ILE A 18 41.29 -1.25 -3.81
N GLY A 19 42.50 -1.82 -3.80
CA GLY A 19 42.93 -2.78 -2.79
C GLY A 19 43.38 -2.20 -1.43
N ILE A 20 43.59 -0.89 -1.28
CA ILE A 20 44.16 -0.32 -0.04
C ILE A 20 43.10 0.41 0.80
N TYR A 21 41.92 0.75 0.25
CA TYR A 21 40.79 1.25 1.04
C TYR A 21 39.91 0.13 1.63
N SER A 22 40.08 -1.12 1.21
CA SER A 22 39.29 -2.25 1.72
C SER A 22 39.87 -2.92 2.97
N GLN A 23 41.08 -2.56 3.41
CA GLN A 23 41.70 -3.21 4.58
C GLN A 23 41.47 -2.50 5.91
N ASP A 24 41.04 -1.23 5.92
CA ASP A 24 40.77 -0.51 7.18
C ASP A 24 39.30 -0.59 7.65
N LEU A 25 38.40 -1.11 6.80
CA LEU A 25 37.02 -1.45 7.18
C LEU A 25 36.85 -2.92 7.62
N GLY A 26 37.88 -3.75 7.43
CA GLY A 26 37.84 -5.19 7.70
C GLY A 26 38.08 -5.61 9.15
N ASN A 27 38.50 -4.69 10.04
CA ASN A 27 38.82 -5.02 11.43
C ASN A 27 37.81 -4.51 12.47
N GLN A 28 36.65 -3.98 12.06
CA GLN A 28 35.54 -3.65 12.96
C GLN A 28 34.31 -4.55 12.82
N SER A 29 34.35 -5.64 12.05
CA SER A 29 33.19 -6.51 11.83
C SER A 29 33.16 -7.79 12.69
N ASN A 30 33.95 -7.86 13.76
CA ASN A 30 33.79 -8.92 14.77
C ASN A 30 32.81 -8.46 15.85
N GLY A 31 31.52 -8.69 15.62
CA GLY A 31 30.53 -8.53 16.70
C GLY A 31 29.09 -8.18 16.33
N PHE A 32 28.58 -8.51 15.14
CA PHE A 32 27.12 -8.50 14.92
C PHE A 32 26.67 -9.74 14.14
N ALA A 33 27.05 -10.92 14.63
CA ALA A 33 26.14 -12.04 14.49
C ALA A 33 24.90 -11.70 15.34
N ARG A 34 23.89 -11.07 14.72
CA ARG A 34 22.56 -11.02 15.35
C ARG A 34 22.19 -12.48 15.59
N LYS A 35 22.06 -12.86 16.86
CA LYS A 35 21.26 -14.04 17.21
C LYS A 35 19.96 -13.92 16.42
N PRO A 36 19.37 -15.03 15.92
CA PRO A 36 18.02 -14.96 15.39
C PRO A 36 17.16 -14.40 16.53
N GLU A 37 16.87 -13.11 16.48
CA GLU A 37 15.88 -12.50 17.34
C GLU A 37 14.60 -13.24 16.99
N ASN A 38 14.01 -13.81 18.03
CA ASN A 38 12.69 -14.39 17.99
C ASN A 38 11.80 -13.61 17.00
N ASN A 39 11.27 -14.31 16.01
CA ASN A 39 10.48 -13.78 14.90
C ASN A 39 9.22 -13.01 15.39
N GLU A 40 8.96 -13.04 16.69
CA GLU A 40 8.02 -12.17 17.39
C GLU A 40 8.30 -10.67 17.24
N SER A 41 9.55 -10.18 17.09
CA SER A 41 9.80 -8.72 17.12
C SER A 41 9.33 -7.99 15.85
N ILE A 42 9.39 -8.65 14.68
CA ILE A 42 8.91 -8.10 13.40
C ILE A 42 7.39 -8.22 13.32
N ALA A 43 6.84 -9.37 13.74
CA ALA A 43 5.38 -9.54 13.88
C ALA A 43 4.79 -8.49 14.84
N ASN A 44 5.47 -8.19 15.96
CA ASN A 44 5.05 -7.17 16.91
C ASN A 44 5.20 -5.73 16.37
N ARG A 45 6.13 -5.46 15.44
CA ARG A 45 6.23 -4.15 14.78
C ARG A 45 5.15 -3.95 13.71
N ALA A 46 4.73 -5.01 13.02
CA ALA A 46 3.55 -4.98 12.16
C ALA A 46 2.24 -4.79 12.95
N LYS A 47 2.17 -5.31 14.20
CA LYS A 47 1.04 -5.11 15.13
C LYS A 47 0.82 -3.64 15.58
N LEU A 48 1.78 -2.73 15.34
CA LEU A 48 1.83 -1.42 16.00
C LEU A 48 1.24 -0.24 15.20
N PHE A 49 0.65 -0.45 14.02
CA PHE A 49 0.16 0.65 13.16
C PHE A 49 -1.36 0.69 12.96
N ARG A 50 -2.16 0.10 13.86
CA ARG A 50 -3.61 0.27 13.86
C ARG A 50 -4.00 1.50 14.70
N SER A 51 -3.92 2.69 14.13
CA SER A 51 -4.41 3.91 14.80
C SER A 51 -5.94 3.98 14.68
N ASN A 52 -6.67 3.62 15.74
CA ASN A 52 -8.11 3.91 15.80
C ASN A 52 -8.28 5.39 16.15
N SER A 53 -8.55 6.22 15.15
CA SER A 53 -8.92 7.62 15.36
C SER A 53 -10.40 7.80 15.01
N ILE A 54 -11.22 8.03 16.03
CA ILE A 54 -12.65 8.33 15.88
C ILE A 54 -12.78 9.85 15.77
N TYR A 55 -13.09 10.37 14.59
CA TYR A 55 -13.32 11.79 14.34
C TYR A 55 -14.78 12.04 13.99
N LYS A 56 -15.48 12.92 14.71
CA LYS A 56 -16.83 13.33 14.31
C LYS A 56 -16.77 14.22 13.06
N GLN A 57 -17.07 13.69 11.86
CA GLN A 57 -17.36 14.50 10.69
C GLN A 57 -18.26 13.81 9.62
N LYS A 58 -19.27 14.59 9.17
CA LYS A 58 -20.20 14.52 8.00
C LYS A 58 -21.28 13.43 7.92
N ASP A 59 -22.51 13.90 7.68
CA ASP A 59 -23.84 13.25 7.72
C ASP A 59 -24.10 12.09 6.73
N LYS A 60 -23.10 11.58 6.01
CA LYS A 60 -23.31 10.57 4.95
C LYS A 60 -22.64 9.24 5.29
N ASN A 61 -23.37 8.15 5.11
CA ASN A 61 -22.81 6.82 5.21
C ASN A 61 -21.89 6.59 4.01
N LEU A 62 -20.61 6.34 4.29
CA LEU A 62 -19.62 6.08 3.27
C LEU A 62 -18.62 5.05 3.76
N VAL A 63 -18.03 4.35 2.80
CA VAL A 63 -16.82 3.56 3.03
C VAL A 63 -15.77 3.99 2.02
N ARG A 64 -14.53 4.12 2.48
CA ARG A 64 -13.39 4.37 1.63
C ARG A 64 -12.31 3.34 1.90
N PHE A 65 -11.76 2.82 0.82
CA PHE A 65 -10.60 1.96 0.82
C PHE A 65 -9.46 2.65 0.10
N SER A 66 -8.32 2.83 0.78
CA SER A 66 -7.08 3.29 0.15
C SER A 66 -6.05 2.17 0.17
N LEU A 67 -5.43 1.93 -0.98
CA LEU A 67 -4.37 0.94 -1.18
C LEU A 67 -3.09 1.66 -1.56
N SER A 68 -2.14 1.66 -0.64
CA SER A 68 -0.81 2.26 -0.83
C SER A 68 0.22 1.15 -1.05
N ARG A 69 0.89 1.19 -2.20
CA ARG A 69 1.97 0.26 -2.56
C ARG A 69 3.30 1.01 -2.63
N SER A 70 4.40 0.30 -2.45
CA SER A 70 5.73 0.93 -2.34
C SER A 70 6.17 1.72 -3.59
N PHE A 71 5.68 1.35 -4.77
CA PHE A 71 6.12 1.95 -6.05
C PHE A 71 4.99 2.34 -7.00
N ASP A 72 3.72 2.15 -6.59
CA ASP A 72 2.55 2.51 -7.39
C ASP A 72 1.80 3.69 -6.77
N PRO A 73 1.05 4.46 -7.58
CA PRO A 73 0.10 5.43 -7.05
C PRO A 73 -0.88 4.78 -6.07
N THR A 74 -1.22 5.51 -5.01
CA THR A 74 -2.26 5.08 -4.07
C THR A 74 -3.59 5.04 -4.79
N VAL A 75 -4.28 3.91 -4.73
CA VAL A 75 -5.64 3.77 -5.25
C VAL A 75 -6.61 4.07 -4.12
N GLN A 76 -7.54 4.99 -4.34
CA GLN A 76 -8.61 5.29 -3.40
C GLN A 76 -9.97 4.98 -4.02
N ILE A 77 -10.77 4.18 -3.32
CA ILE A 77 -12.11 3.79 -3.72
C ILE A 77 -13.08 4.24 -2.64
N THR A 78 -13.92 5.22 -2.94
CA THR A 78 -14.95 5.73 -2.03
C THR A 78 -16.33 5.31 -2.53
N VAL A 79 -17.15 4.71 -1.67
CA VAL A 79 -18.55 4.39 -1.96
C VAL A 79 -19.44 5.16 -1.00
N SER A 80 -20.32 6.01 -1.55
CA SER A 80 -21.46 6.55 -0.80
C SER A 80 -22.53 5.47 -0.71
N ILE A 81 -22.82 5.03 0.51
CA ILE A 81 -23.81 3.99 0.75
C ILE A 81 -25.24 4.52 0.58
N ASP A 82 -25.44 5.81 0.81
CA ASP A 82 -26.75 6.46 0.68
C ASP A 82 -27.10 6.69 -0.79
N ASP A 83 -26.14 7.22 -1.57
CA ASP A 83 -26.38 7.68 -2.94
C ASP A 83 -26.01 6.62 -4.00
N GLY A 84 -25.28 5.57 -3.63
CA GLY A 84 -24.85 4.52 -4.56
C GLY A 84 -23.74 4.93 -5.53
N ASN A 85 -23.08 6.05 -5.26
CA ASN A 85 -21.96 6.53 -6.05
C ASN A 85 -20.65 5.90 -5.57
N MET A 86 -19.91 5.29 -6.50
CA MET A 86 -18.54 4.84 -6.31
C MET A 86 -17.59 5.75 -7.07
N GLN A 87 -16.62 6.32 -6.37
CA GLN A 87 -15.54 7.14 -6.89
C GLN A 87 -14.22 6.37 -6.76
N ILE A 88 -13.47 6.29 -7.84
CA ILE A 88 -12.20 5.57 -7.94
C ILE A 88 -11.13 6.57 -8.37
N GLU A 89 -10.10 6.74 -7.56
CA GLU A 89 -9.06 7.75 -7.75
C GLU A 89 -7.68 7.12 -7.66
N SER A 90 -6.76 7.63 -8.47
CA SER A 90 -5.34 7.31 -8.39
C SER A 90 -4.59 8.56 -7.94
N LEU A 91 -3.95 8.46 -6.77
CA LEU A 91 -3.24 9.53 -6.08
C LEU A 91 -1.73 9.25 -6.16
N SER A 92 -0.98 10.04 -6.94
CA SER A 92 0.48 9.92 -6.97
C SER A 92 1.12 10.82 -5.90
N ILE A 93 2.01 10.26 -5.07
CA ILE A 93 2.82 11.04 -4.13
C ILE A 93 4.14 11.41 -4.84
N GLY A 94 4.19 12.55 -5.53
CA GLY A 94 5.45 13.20 -5.90
C GLY A 94 5.83 13.27 -7.38
N MET A 95 6.58 14.32 -7.69
CA MET A 95 6.92 14.92 -9.00
C MET A 95 7.62 13.96 -9.99
N SER A 96 6.94 13.54 -11.06
CA SER A 96 7.54 13.31 -12.40
C SER A 96 6.58 12.65 -13.41
N GLN A 97 5.43 12.11 -12.98
CA GLN A 97 4.43 11.56 -13.90
C GLN A 97 3.27 12.54 -14.10
N ALA A 98 3.54 13.69 -14.73
CA ALA A 98 2.56 14.74 -14.99
C ALA A 98 1.37 14.34 -15.90
N ASN A 99 1.31 13.09 -16.38
CA ASN A 99 0.28 12.64 -17.32
C ASN A 99 -0.78 11.70 -16.73
N GLU A 100 -0.64 11.20 -15.50
CA GLU A 100 -1.60 10.26 -14.90
C GLU A 100 -2.20 10.71 -13.56
N ILE A 101 -1.76 11.86 -13.03
CA ILE A 101 -2.30 12.49 -11.83
C ILE A 101 -3.76 12.88 -12.08
N GLY A 102 -4.70 12.33 -11.31
CA GLY A 102 -6.10 12.79 -11.32
C GLY A 102 -7.07 12.01 -12.20
N LYS A 103 -6.75 10.77 -12.59
CA LYS A 103 -7.77 9.87 -13.16
C LYS A 103 -8.77 9.51 -12.05
N SER A 104 -9.88 10.24 -12.02
CA SER A 104 -11.06 9.95 -11.21
C SER A 104 -12.15 9.36 -12.09
N LYS A 105 -12.71 8.23 -11.66
CA LYS A 105 -13.86 7.60 -12.30
C LYS A 105 -15.00 7.51 -11.30
N ILE A 106 -16.15 8.08 -11.66
CA ILE A 106 -17.38 7.98 -10.89
C ILE A 106 -18.33 7.03 -11.63
N VAL A 107 -18.89 6.06 -10.89
CA VAL A 107 -19.87 5.10 -11.38
C VAL A 107 -20.99 4.91 -10.36
N ASN A 108 -22.18 4.62 -10.85
CA ASN A 108 -23.28 4.17 -9.99
C ASN A 108 -23.18 2.65 -9.80
N VAL A 109 -23.28 2.20 -8.56
CA VAL A 109 -23.35 0.77 -8.22
C VAL A 109 -24.80 0.37 -7.95
N ASP A 110 -25.13 -0.88 -8.28
CA ASP A 110 -26.46 -1.43 -8.05
C ASP A 110 -26.78 -1.63 -6.56
N ARG A 111 -28.07 -1.80 -6.27
CA ARG A 111 -28.59 -1.97 -4.92
C ARG A 111 -28.13 -3.26 -4.25
N GLU A 112 -27.87 -4.31 -5.04
CA GLU A 112 -27.40 -5.60 -4.52
C GLU A 112 -26.01 -5.44 -3.92
N TYR A 113 -25.09 -4.80 -4.64
CA TYR A 113 -23.77 -4.45 -4.17
C TYR A 113 -23.82 -3.55 -2.92
N LEU A 114 -24.68 -2.53 -2.92
CA LEU A 114 -24.84 -1.69 -1.73
C LEU A 114 -25.36 -2.48 -0.52
N SER A 115 -26.27 -3.42 -0.73
CA SER A 115 -26.73 -4.31 0.33
C SER A 115 -25.60 -5.18 0.87
N GLN A 116 -24.75 -5.73 -0.01
CA GLN A 116 -23.58 -6.50 0.40
C GLN A 116 -22.62 -5.67 1.26
N ILE A 117 -22.29 -4.45 0.83
CA ILE A 117 -21.39 -3.57 1.58
C ILE A 117 -21.99 -3.19 2.94
N ARG A 118 -23.30 -2.89 3.01
CA ARG A 118 -23.99 -2.65 4.29
C ARG A 118 -23.87 -3.83 5.24
N THR A 119 -24.06 -5.05 4.74
CA THR A 119 -23.89 -6.26 5.54
C THR A 119 -22.46 -6.38 6.05
N LEU A 120 -21.46 -6.29 5.16
CA LEU A 120 -20.04 -6.35 5.55
C LEU A 120 -19.69 -5.32 6.62
N ILE A 121 -20.20 -4.10 6.52
CA ILE A 121 -19.99 -3.06 7.55
C ILE A 121 -20.64 -3.48 8.87
N LYS A 122 -21.94 -3.78 8.87
CA LYS A 122 -22.72 -3.99 10.10
C LYS A 122 -22.39 -5.29 10.82
N THR A 123 -22.16 -6.38 10.10
CA THR A 123 -22.09 -7.73 10.68
C THR A 123 -20.67 -8.25 10.79
N GLU A 124 -19.72 -7.63 10.11
CA GLU A 124 -18.33 -8.07 10.13
C GLU A 124 -17.43 -6.94 10.62
N TYR A 125 -17.38 -5.82 9.91
CA TYR A 125 -16.42 -4.75 10.21
C TYR A 125 -16.64 -4.08 11.58
N LEU A 126 -17.89 -3.79 11.94
CA LEU A 126 -18.22 -3.08 13.18
C LEU A 126 -18.42 -4.00 14.40
N THR A 127 -18.70 -5.28 14.18
CA THR A 127 -19.04 -6.24 15.25
C THR A 127 -17.96 -7.27 15.53
N SER A 128 -16.98 -7.44 14.65
CA SER A 128 -15.90 -8.39 14.89
C SER A 128 -15.05 -7.95 16.08
N GLU A 129 -14.91 -8.86 17.04
CA GLU A 129 -13.80 -8.78 17.99
C GLU A 129 -12.49 -8.77 17.20
N LYS A 130 -11.49 -8.01 17.68
CA LYS A 130 -10.20 -7.86 17.00
C LYS A 130 -9.52 -9.22 16.86
N GLU A 131 -9.78 -9.93 15.77
CA GLU A 131 -8.96 -11.06 15.35
C GLU A 131 -7.60 -10.51 14.89
N GLU A 132 -6.53 -11.15 15.33
CA GLU A 132 -5.18 -10.85 14.82
C GLU A 132 -5.15 -11.28 13.36
N SER A 133 -5.26 -10.31 12.45
CA SER A 133 -4.96 -10.53 11.03
C SER A 133 -3.46 -10.72 10.88
N ASP A 134 -3.06 -11.84 10.27
CA ASP A 134 -1.69 -12.00 9.78
C ASP A 134 -1.40 -10.90 8.75
N ALA A 135 -0.27 -10.22 8.91
CA ALA A 135 0.19 -9.20 7.98
C ALA A 135 0.62 -9.86 6.66
N GLY A 136 0.19 -9.29 5.53
CA GLY A 136 0.72 -9.63 4.21
C GLY A 136 2.20 -9.30 4.09
N LEU A 137 2.92 -10.10 3.31
CA LEU A 137 4.38 -9.98 3.09
C LEU A 137 4.75 -9.03 1.94
N ASP A 138 3.76 -8.52 1.24
CA ASP A 138 3.87 -7.69 0.03
C ASP A 138 4.22 -6.22 0.33
N GLY A 139 4.03 -5.79 1.58
CA GLY A 139 4.31 -4.42 2.01
C GLY A 139 3.31 -3.39 1.48
N ALA A 140 2.12 -3.80 1.03
CA ALA A 140 1.04 -2.86 0.79
C ALA A 140 0.32 -2.52 2.10
N ILE A 141 -0.16 -1.28 2.19
CA ILE A 141 -0.95 -0.79 3.31
C ILE A 141 -2.38 -0.59 2.81
N TRP A 142 -3.31 -1.20 3.53
CA TRP A 142 -4.74 -1.06 3.34
C TRP A 142 -5.27 -0.12 4.42
N GLU A 143 -5.94 0.93 3.98
CA GLU A 143 -6.61 1.87 4.85
C GLU A 143 -8.10 1.81 4.58
N ILE A 144 -8.89 1.59 5.63
CA ILE A 144 -10.35 1.55 5.53
C ILE A 144 -10.91 2.62 6.45
N GLU A 145 -11.62 3.56 5.84
CA GLU A 145 -12.43 4.57 6.52
C GLU A 145 -13.90 4.21 6.36
N VAL A 146 -14.66 4.19 7.45
CA VAL A 146 -16.11 3.99 7.43
C VAL A 146 -16.77 5.13 8.20
N THR A 147 -17.66 5.87 7.56
CA THR A 147 -18.64 6.71 8.24
C THR A 147 -19.97 5.96 8.26
N TRP A 148 -20.48 5.65 9.45
CA TRP A 148 -21.72 4.90 9.61
C TRP A 148 -22.55 5.47 10.75
N GLU A 149 -23.80 5.84 10.47
CA GLU A 149 -24.76 6.33 11.48
C GLU A 149 -24.21 7.50 12.33
N GLY A 150 -23.39 8.36 11.71
CA GLY A 150 -22.79 9.55 12.34
C GLY A 150 -21.45 9.33 13.05
N GLU A 151 -20.96 8.09 13.09
CA GLU A 151 -19.67 7.72 13.66
C GLU A 151 -18.63 7.44 12.56
N TYR A 152 -17.36 7.71 12.86
CA TYR A 152 -16.24 7.49 11.95
C TYR A 152 -15.27 6.46 12.52
N TYR A 153 -14.91 5.49 11.68
CA TYR A 153 -13.99 4.42 11.99
C TYR A 153 -12.86 4.43 10.98
N PHE A 154 -11.62 4.28 11.45
CA PHE A 154 -10.45 4.21 10.60
C PHE A 154 -9.52 3.10 11.05
N HIS A 155 -9.18 2.18 10.15
CA HIS A 155 -8.16 1.17 10.36
C HIS A 155 -7.11 1.25 9.25
N SER A 156 -5.84 1.14 9.64
CA SER A 156 -4.71 0.94 8.75
C SER A 156 -4.05 -0.39 9.09
N VAL A 157 -3.88 -1.25 8.10
CA VAL A 157 -3.33 -2.61 8.25
C VAL A 157 -2.42 -2.95 7.06
N TRP A 158 -1.40 -3.77 7.29
CA TRP A 158 -0.59 -4.35 6.24
C TRP A 158 -1.38 -5.45 5.53
N SER A 159 -1.39 -5.44 4.19
CA SER A 159 -2.23 -6.24 3.29
C SER A 159 -2.80 -7.50 3.95
N PRO A 160 -3.99 -7.44 4.55
CA PRO A 160 -4.48 -8.51 5.40
C PRO A 160 -4.83 -9.72 4.54
N SER A 161 -4.44 -10.91 4.94
CA SER A 161 -4.78 -12.14 4.20
C SER A 161 -6.20 -12.64 4.49
N SER A 162 -6.83 -12.15 5.56
CA SER A 162 -8.16 -12.56 6.02
C SER A 162 -8.77 -11.51 6.95
N GLY A 163 -9.96 -11.79 7.50
CA GLY A 163 -10.64 -10.93 8.45
C GLY A 163 -11.53 -9.83 7.82
N PRO A 164 -12.14 -8.97 8.65
CA PRO A 164 -13.11 -7.97 8.20
C PRO A 164 -12.52 -6.92 7.26
N GLU A 165 -11.29 -6.48 7.53
CA GLU A 165 -10.55 -5.54 6.67
C GLU A 165 -10.32 -6.13 5.28
N TYR A 166 -9.87 -7.39 5.21
CA TYR A 166 -9.70 -8.09 3.94
C TYR A 166 -11.01 -8.18 3.17
N LYS A 167 -12.09 -8.67 3.80
CA LYS A 167 -13.37 -8.87 3.12
C LYS A 167 -13.95 -7.56 2.56
N LEU A 168 -13.90 -6.49 3.36
CA LEU A 168 -14.43 -5.19 2.96
C LEU A 168 -13.54 -4.54 1.87
N GLY A 169 -12.22 -4.53 2.06
CA GLY A 169 -11.28 -4.00 1.08
C GLY A 169 -11.34 -4.77 -0.24
N TYR A 170 -11.39 -6.10 -0.18
CA TYR A 170 -11.53 -6.97 -1.35
C TYR A 170 -12.84 -6.71 -2.11
N ALA A 171 -13.96 -6.54 -1.41
CA ALA A 171 -15.25 -6.25 -2.03
C ALA A 171 -15.27 -4.89 -2.75
N LEU A 172 -14.57 -3.90 -2.19
CA LEU A 172 -14.42 -2.57 -2.80
C LEU A 172 -13.49 -2.63 -4.02
N PHE A 173 -12.30 -3.20 -3.85
CA PHE A 173 -11.31 -3.33 -4.91
C PHE A 173 -11.83 -4.15 -6.09
N SER A 174 -12.36 -5.34 -5.84
CA SER A 174 -12.85 -6.24 -6.89
C SER A 174 -13.97 -5.63 -7.73
N ARG A 175 -14.81 -4.78 -7.11
CA ARG A 175 -15.85 -4.05 -7.83
C ARG A 175 -15.26 -2.92 -8.66
N ALA A 176 -14.35 -2.13 -8.09
CA ALA A 176 -13.70 -1.02 -8.78
C ALA A 176 -12.86 -1.50 -9.99
N SER A 177 -12.19 -2.64 -9.87
CA SER A 177 -11.39 -3.27 -10.94
C SER A 177 -12.20 -3.65 -12.19
N ARG A 178 -13.53 -3.67 -12.12
CA ARG A 178 -14.40 -3.85 -13.31
C ARG A 178 -14.51 -2.60 -14.17
N TYR A 179 -14.14 -1.43 -13.64
CA TYR A 179 -14.31 -0.14 -14.30
C TYR A 179 -12.98 0.51 -14.68
N VAL A 180 -11.92 0.24 -13.92
CA VAL A 180 -10.58 0.79 -14.12
C VAL A 180 -9.57 -0.32 -13.82
N SER A 181 -8.43 -0.33 -14.54
CA SER A 181 -7.33 -1.22 -14.19
C SER A 181 -6.60 -0.69 -12.96
N LEU A 182 -6.58 -1.47 -11.87
CA LEU A 182 -6.03 -1.06 -10.56
C LEU A 182 -4.74 -1.80 -10.18
N GLY A 183 -4.25 -2.68 -11.05
CA GLY A 183 -3.19 -3.64 -10.73
C GLY A 183 -3.70 -4.81 -9.87
N GLU A 184 -2.77 -5.49 -9.20
CA GLU A 184 -3.07 -6.65 -8.37
C GLU A 184 -3.46 -6.25 -6.94
N LEU A 185 -4.37 -7.02 -6.35
CA LEU A 185 -4.63 -6.97 -4.92
C LEU A 185 -3.82 -8.09 -4.28
N TYR A 186 -2.93 -7.72 -3.37
CA TYR A 186 -1.97 -8.62 -2.74
C TYR A 186 -2.48 -9.15 -1.39
#